data_AF-I3S9C1-F1
#
_entry.id   AF-I3S9C1-F1
#
_cell.length_a   1.000
_cell.length_b   1.000
_cell.length_c   1.000
_cell.angle_alpha   90.00
_cell.angle_beta   90.00
_cell.angle_gamma   90.00
#
_symmetry.space_group_name_H-M   'P 1'
#
loop_
_entity.id
_entity.type
_entity.pdbx_description
1 polymer ?
#
loop_
_entity_poly.entity_id
_entity_poly.type
_entity_poly.pdbx_seq_one_letter_code
_entity_poly.pdbx_strand_id
1 'polypeptide(L)'
;MYWFQLTVEEAFYLSYSLKCLKINDGADTGPLNDEELWCCFKSKKETFPYFYKAYSHLRMKNWVVRSRSQYGVDFIVYRHHPAWVHSEYGVLVLSHDNDGELNGRLRV
;
A
#
# COMPACT_ATOMS: atom_id res chain seq x y z
N MET A 1 -24.61 2.59 -8.34
CA MET A 1 -23.32 3.30 -8.19
C MET A 1 -22.35 2.35 -7.51
N TYR A 2 -21.19 2.08 -8.13
CA TYR A 2 -20.16 1.23 -7.56
C TYR A 2 -19.16 2.12 -6.82
N TRP A 3 -18.89 1.80 -5.55
CA TRP A 3 -17.88 2.48 -4.74
C TRP A 3 -16.61 1.63 -4.74
N PHE A 4 -15.46 2.25 -5.02
CA PHE A 4 -14.16 1.60 -4.94
C PHE A 4 -13.44 2.09 -3.70
N GLN A 5 -13.01 1.16 -2.85
CA GLN A 5 -12.18 1.46 -1.70
C GLN A 5 -10.72 1.21 -2.07
N LEU A 6 -9.90 2.25 -1.94
CA LEU A 6 -8.45 2.20 -2.15
C LEU A 6 -7.75 2.13 -0.80
N THR A 7 -6.66 1.38 -0.73
CA THR A 7 -5.73 1.48 0.39
C THR A 7 -4.94 2.79 0.34
N VAL A 8 -4.34 3.21 1.47
CA VAL A 8 -3.56 4.47 1.51
C VAL A 8 -2.34 4.40 0.59
N GLU A 9 -1.73 3.21 0.47
CA GLU A 9 -0.59 2.94 -0.40
C GLU A 9 -1.00 3.01 -1.87
N GLU A 10 -2.16 2.44 -2.23
CA GLU A 10 -2.74 2.54 -3.58
C GLU A 10 -3.12 3.97 -3.95
N ALA A 11 -3.80 4.68 -3.04
CA ALA A 11 -4.26 6.05 -3.26
C ALA A 11 -3.07 7.01 -3.46
N PHE A 12 -2.04 6.89 -2.62
CA PHE A 12 -0.83 7.70 -2.77
C PHE A 12 -0.08 7.38 -4.07
N TYR A 13 0.06 6.11 -4.44
CA TYR A 13 0.70 5.74 -5.72
C TYR A 13 -0.06 6.30 -6.94
N LEU A 14 -1.39 6.22 -6.93
CA LEU A 14 -2.23 6.74 -8.02
C LEU A 14 -2.17 8.27 -8.14
N SER A 15 -2.08 8.97 -7.00
CA SER A 15 -1.95 10.43 -6.94
C SER A 15 -0.54 10.88 -7.33
N TYR A 16 0.49 10.32 -6.69
CA TYR A 16 1.87 10.78 -6.81
C TYR A 16 2.58 10.25 -8.07
N SER A 17 2.56 8.93 -8.30
CA SER A 17 3.30 8.30 -9.40
C SER A 17 2.56 8.36 -10.72
N LEU A 18 1.25 8.12 -10.71
CA LEU A 18 0.43 8.11 -11.93
C LEU A 18 -0.27 9.45 -12.22
N LYS A 19 -0.42 10.33 -11.21
CA LYS A 19 -1.12 11.62 -11.33
C LYS A 19 -2.53 11.49 -11.91
N CYS A 20 -3.18 10.35 -11.66
CA CYS A 20 -4.52 10.05 -12.17
C CYS A 20 -5.62 10.17 -11.11
N LEU A 21 -5.24 10.39 -9.84
CA LEU A 21 -6.17 10.55 -8.72
C LEU A 21 -5.94 11.91 -8.07
N LYS A 22 -7.02 12.64 -7.78
CA LYS A 22 -7.00 13.84 -6.94
C LYS A 22 -7.75 13.54 -5.65
N ILE A 23 -7.09 13.75 -4.53
CA ILE A 23 -7.65 13.52 -3.20
C ILE A 23 -7.98 14.89 -2.62
N ASN A 24 -9.25 15.10 -2.29
CA ASN A 24 -9.72 16.33 -1.65
C ASN A 24 -9.97 16.03 -0.17
N ASP A 25 -9.59 16.95 0.70
CA ASP A 25 -10.03 16.92 2.09
C ASP A 25 -11.50 17.37 2.11
N GLY A 26 -12.29 16.90 3.08
CA GLY A 26 -13.71 17.26 3.16
C GLY A 26 -13.97 18.74 3.43
N ALA A 27 -12.94 19.49 3.85
CA ALA A 27 -12.96 20.95 3.84
C ALA A 27 -12.73 21.45 2.40
N ASP A 28 -13.45 22.49 1.98
CA ASP A 28 -13.51 23.12 0.65
C ASP A 28 -12.16 23.65 0.08
N THR A 29 -11.03 23.10 0.54
CA THR A 29 -9.64 23.52 0.32
C THR A 29 -9.00 22.65 -0.75
N GLY A 30 -9.55 22.68 -1.97
CA GLY A 30 -8.90 22.12 -3.17
C GLY A 30 -8.35 20.68 -3.08
N PRO A 31 -7.57 20.24 -4.08
CA PRO A 31 -6.82 18.99 -3.98
C PRO A 31 -5.64 19.17 -3.02
N LEU A 32 -5.44 18.20 -2.11
CA LEU A 32 -4.26 18.23 -1.23
C LEU A 32 -2.98 18.15 -2.05
N ASN A 33 -1.95 18.85 -1.58
CA ASN A 33 -0.63 18.76 -2.18
C ASN A 33 0.03 17.40 -1.88
N ASP A 34 0.97 16.97 -2.71
CA ASP A 34 1.66 15.67 -2.54
C ASP A 34 2.33 15.54 -1.16
N GLU A 35 2.91 16.62 -0.66
CA GLU A 35 3.57 16.66 0.65
C GLU A 35 2.57 16.59 1.81
N GLU A 36 1.41 17.23 1.67
CA GLU A 36 0.35 17.19 2.68
C GLU A 36 -0.27 15.80 2.75
N LEU A 37 -0.50 15.16 1.59
CA LEU A 37 -0.94 13.76 1.52
C LEU A 37 0.07 12.83 2.17
N TRP A 38 1.36 13.02 1.90
CA TRP A 38 2.42 12.22 2.52
C TRP A 38 2.40 12.34 4.04
N CYS A 39 2.34 13.57 4.57
CA CYS A 39 2.26 13.80 6.01
C CYS A 39 0.99 13.23 6.64
N CYS A 40 -0.17 13.39 5.97
CA CYS A 40 -1.44 12.84 6.42
C CYS A 40 -1.40 11.31 6.50
N PHE A 41 -0.86 10.63 5.48
CA PHE A 41 -0.77 9.17 5.48
C PHE A 41 0.27 8.65 6.47
N LYS A 42 1.42 9.33 6.61
CA LYS A 42 2.42 8.99 7.62
C LYS A 42 1.89 9.14 9.04
N SER A 43 1.06 10.16 9.31
CA SER A 43 0.41 10.37 10.60
C SER A 43 -0.61 9.25 10.92
N LYS A 44 -1.35 8.78 9.91
CA LYS A 44 -2.32 7.68 10.06
C LYS A 44 -1.67 6.30 10.22
N LYS A 45 -0.52 6.08 9.60
CA LYS A 45 0.23 4.81 9.61
C LYS A 45 1.72 5.10 9.67
N GLU A 46 2.33 4.85 10.82
CA GLU A 46 3.78 4.99 11.01
C GLU A 46 4.61 4.11 10.06
N THR A 47 4.12 2.91 9.75
CA THR A 47 4.76 1.96 8.83
C THR A 47 4.55 2.31 7.35
N PHE A 48 3.72 3.30 7.03
CA PHE A 48 3.35 3.69 5.66
C PHE A 48 4.56 3.87 4.72
N PRO A 49 5.66 4.55 5.09
CA PRO A 49 6.78 4.75 4.17
C PRO A 49 7.42 3.44 3.69
N TYR A 50 7.51 2.44 4.58
CA TYR A 50 8.08 1.13 4.25
C TYR A 50 7.15 0.35 3.31
N PHE A 51 5.85 0.32 3.65
CA PHE A 51 4.83 -0.36 2.86
C PHE A 51 4.67 0.29 1.49
N TYR A 52 4.68 1.62 1.41
CA TYR A 52 4.64 2.36 0.16
C TYR A 52 5.86 2.06 -0.72
N LYS A 53 7.07 2.03 -0.14
CA LYS A 53 8.29 1.69 -0.89
C LYS A 53 8.21 0.27 -1.47
N ALA A 54 7.77 -0.70 -0.68
CA ALA A 54 7.57 -2.08 -1.15
C ALA A 54 6.50 -2.14 -2.25
N TYR A 55 5.36 -1.48 -2.05
CA TYR A 55 4.25 -1.41 -2.99
C TYR A 55 4.69 -0.79 -4.33
N SER A 56 5.36 0.37 -4.29
CA SER A 56 5.85 1.08 -5.48
C SER A 56 6.84 0.23 -6.28
N HIS A 57 7.78 -0.44 -5.59
CA HIS A 57 8.74 -1.33 -6.23
C HIS A 57 8.08 -2.50 -6.96
N LEU A 58 7.08 -3.13 -6.33
CA LEU A 58 6.33 -4.22 -6.95
C LEU A 58 5.50 -3.73 -8.15
N ARG A 59 4.88 -2.55 -8.03
CA ARG A 59 4.14 -1.93 -9.14
C ARG A 59 5.03 -1.54 -10.32
N MET A 60 6.22 -1.02 -10.06
CA MET A 60 7.19 -0.70 -11.12
C MET A 60 7.62 -1.94 -11.92
N LYS A 61 7.61 -3.11 -11.27
CA LYS A 61 7.86 -4.40 -11.91
C LYS A 61 6.62 -4.99 -12.62
N ASN A 62 5.55 -4.21 -12.81
CA ASN A 62 4.27 -4.60 -13.41
C ASN A 62 3.53 -5.72 -12.66
N TRP A 63 3.75 -5.87 -11.36
CA TRP A 63 2.99 -6.83 -10.57
C TRP A 63 1.67 -6.25 -10.08
N VAL A 64 0.64 -7.10 -9.99
CA VAL A 64 -0.61 -6.73 -9.33
C VAL A 64 -0.45 -7.00 -7.84
N VAL A 65 -0.36 -5.93 -7.05
CA VAL A 65 -0.23 -5.99 -5.59
C VAL A 65 -1.60 -5.85 -4.95
N ARG A 66 -1.92 -6.72 -4.01
CA ARG A 66 -3.13 -6.64 -3.17
C ARG A 66 -2.76 -6.68 -1.70
N SER A 67 -3.33 -5.78 -0.91
CA SER A 67 -3.26 -5.87 0.55
C SER A 67 -4.29 -6.89 1.03
N ARG A 68 -3.85 -8.01 1.61
CA ARG A 68 -4.73 -9.01 2.24
C ARG A 68 -4.04 -9.67 3.42
N SER A 69 -4.54 -9.37 4.62
CA SER A 69 -4.08 -9.92 5.89
C SER A 69 -4.46 -11.40 6.13
N GLN A 70 -5.25 -12.02 5.25
CA GLN A 70 -5.85 -13.35 5.48
C GLN A 70 -4.83 -14.51 5.52
N TYR A 71 -3.60 -14.30 5.05
CA TYR A 71 -2.56 -15.33 4.99
C TYR A 71 -1.35 -15.01 5.87
N GLY A 72 -1.48 -14.07 6.81
CA GLY A 72 -0.37 -13.65 7.67
C GLY A 72 0.75 -12.90 6.93
N VAL A 73 0.48 -12.45 5.70
CA VAL A 73 1.41 -11.66 4.86
C VAL A 73 0.88 -10.24 4.66
N ASP A 74 1.79 -9.30 4.38
CA ASP A 74 1.45 -7.89 4.19
C ASP A 74 0.86 -7.63 2.80
N PHE A 75 1.47 -8.23 1.78
CA PHE A 75 1.03 -8.12 0.39
C PHE A 75 0.96 -9.48 -0.28
N ILE A 76 -0.01 -9.61 -1.18
CA ILE A 76 -0.12 -10.73 -2.10
C ILE A 76 0.14 -10.19 -3.50
N VAL A 77 0.99 -10.89 -4.25
CA VAL A 77 1.48 -10.43 -5.53
C VAL A 77 1.13 -11.44 -6.63
N TYR A 78 0.56 -10.93 -7.73
CA TYR A 78 0.12 -11.72 -8.88
C TYR A 78 0.83 -11.24 -10.15
N ARG A 79 1.28 -12.15 -11.03
CA ARG A 79 1.77 -11.77 -12.38
C ARG A 79 0.66 -11.25 -13.30
N HIS A 80 -0.55 -11.78 -13.14
CA HIS A 80 -1.70 -11.46 -14.00
C HIS A 80 -2.93 -11.14 -13.14
N HIS A 81 -4.05 -10.82 -13.81
CA HIS A 81 -5.28 -10.47 -13.11
C HIS A 81 -5.70 -11.60 -12.15
N PRO A 82 -6.05 -11.30 -10.89
CA PRO A 82 -6.37 -12.30 -9.86
C PRO A 82 -7.60 -13.16 -10.17
N ALA A 83 -8.37 -12.80 -11.21
CA ALA A 83 -9.46 -13.63 -11.73
C ALA A 83 -8.95 -14.85 -12.53
N TRP A 84 -7.70 -14.81 -13.02
CA TRP A 84 -7.15 -15.81 -13.95
C TRP A 84 -6.00 -16.62 -13.37
N VAL A 85 -5.29 -16.10 -12.37
CA VAL A 85 -4.12 -16.76 -11.78
C VAL A 85 -4.19 -16.77 -10.25
N HIS A 86 -3.66 -17.83 -9.66
CA HIS A 86 -3.39 -17.86 -8.23
C HIS A 86 -2.27 -16.87 -7.88
N SER A 87 -2.27 -16.40 -6.63
CA SER A 87 -1.18 -15.61 -6.10
C SER A 87 0.11 -16.41 -6.11
N GLU A 88 1.19 -15.82 -6.60
CA GLU A 88 2.47 -16.51 -6.71
C GLU A 88 3.35 -16.27 -5.50
N TYR A 89 3.26 -15.07 -4.90
CA TYR A 89 4.10 -14.68 -3.78
C TYR A 89 3.28 -13.98 -2.71
N GLY A 90 3.57 -14.33 -1.45
CA GLY A 90 3.26 -13.53 -0.28
C GLY A 90 4.51 -12.71 0.08
N VAL A 91 4.34 -11.40 0.25
CA VAL A 91 5.41 -10.48 0.62
C VAL A 91 5.16 -9.98 2.02
N LEU A 92 6.19 -10.08 2.85
CA LEU A 92 6.27 -9.50 4.18
C LEU A 92 7.18 -8.27 4.12
N VAL A 93 6.72 -7.15 4.67
CA VAL A 93 7.48 -5.90 4.72
C VAL A 93 8.04 -5.73 6.12
N LEU A 94 9.36 -5.87 6.23
CA LEU A 94 10.06 -5.73 7.50
C LEU A 94 10.67 -4.32 7.61
N SER A 95 10.34 -3.62 8.69
CA SER A 95 11.02 -2.39 9.09
C SER A 95 12.02 -2.70 10.20
N HIS A 96 13.27 -2.32 10.00
CA HIS A 96 14.38 -2.55 10.95
C HIS A 96 14.19 -1.87 12.32
N ASP A 97 13.24 -0.94 12.45
CA ASP A 97 12.93 -0.27 13.72
C ASP A 97 11.89 -1.03 14.58
N ASN A 98 11.22 -2.04 14.01
CA ASN A 98 10.12 -2.77 14.66
C ASN A 98 10.48 -4.23 14.94
N ASP A 99 11.73 -4.46 15.37
CA ASP A 99 12.26 -5.75 15.82
C ASP A 99 11.48 -6.33 17.04
N GLY A 100 10.70 -5.50 17.73
CA GLY A 100 9.90 -5.86 18.90
C GLY A 100 8.65 -6.71 18.59
N GLU A 101 7.89 -6.40 17.52
CA GLU A 101 6.67 -7.14 17.18
C GLU A 101 6.92 -8.31 16.19
N LEU A 102 8.00 -8.26 15.41
CA LEU A 102 8.27 -9.26 14.36
C LEU A 102 8.81 -10.59 14.89
N ASN A 103 9.50 -10.58 16.03
CA ASN A 103 10.02 -11.81 16.66
C ASN A 103 8.90 -12.74 17.18
N GLY A 104 7.65 -12.28 17.24
CA GLY A 104 6.50 -13.13 17.58
C GLY A 104 6.00 -13.99 16.42
N ARG A 105 6.16 -13.54 15.17
CA ARG A 105 5.57 -14.21 13.98
C ARG A 105 6.51 -15.19 13.27
N LEU A 106 7.81 -15.08 13.52
CA LEU A 106 8.84 -15.95 12.93
C LEU A 106 9.35 -17.05 13.90
N ARG A 107 8.72 -17.19 15.08
CA ARG A 107 8.97 -18.33 15.97
C ARG A 107 8.23 -19.56 15.44
N VAL A 108 8.92 -20.37 14.64
CA VAL A 108 8.63 -21.80 14.45
C VAL A 108 9.61 -22.59 15.30
#